data_AF-A0A940SK28-F1
#
_entry.id   AF-A0A940SK28-F1
#
_cell.length_a   1.000
_cell.length_b   1.000
_cell.length_c   1.000
_cell.angle_alpha   90.00
_cell.angle_beta   90.00
_cell.angle_gamma   90.00
#
_symmetry.space_group_name_H-M   'P 1'
#
loop_
_entity.id
_entity.type
_entity.pdbx_description
1 polymer ?
#
loop_
_entity_poly.entity_id
_entity_poly.type
_entity_poly.pdbx_seq_one_letter_code
_entity_poly.pdbx_strand_id
1 'polypeptide(L)' 'MSYKLKFCFPEQPEIVLMAFVSAKNENEAKDRFKIDYPNFVGCEILQVIPYKD' A
#
# COMPACT_ATOMS: atom_id res chain seq x y z
N MET A 1 -3.80 -2.75 -12.65
CA MET A 1 -4.01 -1.41 -12.08
C MET A 1 -2.89 -1.13 -11.09
N SER A 2 -2.65 0.14 -10.75
CA SER A 2 -1.73 0.51 -9.67
C SER A 2 -2.52 1.07 -8.49
N TYR A 3 -2.07 0.77 -7.27
CA TYR A 3 -2.70 1.19 -6.03
C TYR A 3 -1.75 2.10 -5.28
N LYS A 4 -2.21 3.30 -4.91
CA LYS A 4 -1.50 4.21 -4.03
C LYS A 4 -1.91 3.90 -2.60
N LEU A 5 -0.96 3.46 -1.77
CA LEU A 5 -1.18 3.10 -0.37
C LEU A 5 -0.52 4.10 0.55
N LYS A 6 -1.15 4.35 1.70
CA LYS A 6 -0.62 5.09 2.83
C LYS A 6 -0.35 4.12 3.98
N PHE A 7 0.79 4.23 4.65
CA PHE A 7 1.15 3.39 5.79
C PHE A 7 2.08 4.13 6.76
N CYS A 8 2.21 3.59 7.97
CA CYS A 8 3.17 4.04 8.98
C CYS A 8 3.80 2.85 9.71
N PHE A 9 4.96 3.08 10.32
CA PHE A 9 5.62 2.10 11.18
C PHE A 9 5.22 2.32 12.64
N PRO A 10 5.09 1.27 13.46
CA PRO A 10 4.67 1.40 14.85
C PRO A 10 5.66 2.23 15.68
N GLU A 11 6.94 2.18 15.32
CA GLU A 11 8.01 2.92 15.99
C GLU A 11 8.03 4.41 15.64
N GLN A 12 7.39 4.80 14.53
CA GLN A 12 7.36 6.17 14.00
C GLN A 12 5.96 6.49 13.42
N PRO A 13 4.90 6.46 14.26
CA PRO A 13 3.52 6.60 13.79
C PRO A 13 3.22 7.97 13.18
N GLU A 14 3.99 9.00 13.52
CA GLU A 14 3.91 10.35 12.96
C GLU A 14 4.44 10.43 11.52
N ILE A 15 5.28 9.47 11.11
CA ILE A 15 5.81 9.42 9.75
C ILE A 15 4.85 8.61 8.87
N VAL A 16 4.14 9.34 8.02
CA VAL A 16 3.27 8.78 7.01
C VAL A 16 4.05 8.58 5.72
N LEU A 17 4.08 7.35 5.24
CA LEU A 17 4.72 6.98 3.98
C LEU A 17 3.67 6.63 2.91
N MET A 18 4.08 6.82 1.66
CA MET A 18 3.29 6.54 0.48
C MET A 18 3.98 5.48 -0.37
N ALA A 19 3.23 4.47 -0.81
CA ALA A 19 3.71 3.42 -1.70
C ALA A 19 2.81 3.26 -2.92
N PHE A 20 3.38 2.72 -3.99
CA PHE A 20 2.65 2.32 -5.18
C PHE A 20 2.84 0.83 -5.42
N VAL A 21 1.75 0.08 -5.55
CA VAL A 21 1.78 -1.36 -5.80
C VAL A 21 0.91 -1.71 -6.99
N SER A 22 1.45 -2.49 -7.92
CA SER A 22 0.70 -3.06 -9.04
C SER A 22 0.03 -4.36 -8.61
N ALA A 23 -1.31 -4.43 -8.75
CA ALA A 23 -2.12 -5.60 -8.40
C ALA A 23 -3.39 -5.69 -9.25
N LYS A 24 -4.08 -6.84 -9.20
CA LYS A 24 -5.36 -7.06 -9.89
C LYS A 24 -6.56 -6.54 -9.09
N ASN A 25 -6.46 -6.53 -7.77
CA ASN A 25 -7.50 -6.07 -6.86
C ASN A 25 -6.88 -5.55 -5.54
N GLU A 26 -7.71 -4.97 -4.67
CA GLU A 26 -7.28 -4.39 -3.39
C GLU A 26 -6.68 -5.41 -2.41
N ASN A 27 -7.22 -6.63 -2.36
CA ASN A 27 -6.71 -7.68 -1.47
C ASN A 27 -5.28 -8.07 -1.87
N GLU A 28 -5.06 -8.33 -3.16
CA GLU A 28 -3.71 -8.64 -3.66
C GLU A 28 -2.75 -7.47 -3.43
N ALA A 29 -3.21 -6.21 -3.57
CA ALA A 29 -2.37 -5.04 -3.28
C ALA A 29 -1.91 -5.01 -1.82
N LYS A 30 -2.83 -5.26 -0.87
CA LYS A 30 -2.51 -5.31 0.57
C LYS A 30 -1.61 -6.49 0.91
N ASP A 31 -1.84 -7.66 0.33
CA ASP A 31 -1.04 -8.85 0.59
C ASP A 31 0.38 -8.72 0.05
N ARG A 32 0.56 -8.22 -1.17
CA ARG A 32 1.88 -7.90 -1.73
C ARG A 32 2.60 -6.86 -0.87
N PHE A 33 1.89 -5.81 -0.47
CA PHE A 33 2.46 -4.76 0.37
C PHE A 33 2.93 -5.31 1.73
N LYS A 34 2.17 -6.24 2.34
CA LYS A 34 2.58 -6.93 3.57
C LYS A 34 3.83 -7.79 3.43
N ILE A 35 4.06 -8.39 2.27
CA ILE A 35 5.25 -9.21 2.00
C ILE A 35 6.48 -8.31 1.92
N ASP A 36 6.39 -7.18 1.21
CA ASP A 36 7.49 -6.24 1.03
C ASP A 36 7.82 -5.48 2.34
N TYR A 37 6.80 -5.23 3.16
CA TYR A 37 6.93 -4.53 4.43
C TYR A 37 6.21 -5.32 5.52
N PRO A 38 6.85 -6.27 6.22
CA PRO A 38 6.17 -7.10 7.22
C PRO A 38 5.90 -6.38 8.56
N ASN A 39 6.60 -5.28 8.86
CA ASN A 39 6.64 -4.65 10.19
C ASN A 39 5.79 -3.38 10.34
N PHE A 40 4.90 -3.08 9.41
CA PHE A 40 4.01 -1.93 9.45
C PHE A 40 2.71 -2.22 10.22
N VAL A 41 2.07 -1.18 10.77
CA VAL A 41 0.86 -1.31 11.60
C VAL A 41 -0.40 -1.59 10.76
N GLY A 42 -0.42 -1.12 9.51
CA GLY A 42 -1.56 -1.22 8.61
C GLY A 42 -1.41 -0.28 7.41
N CYS A 43 -2.14 -0.57 6.33
CA CYS A 43 -2.12 0.24 5.11
C CYS A 43 -3.54 0.59 4.66
N GLU A 44 -3.70 1.81 4.17
CA GLU A 44 -4.92 2.34 3.60
C GLU A 44 -4.71 2.57 2.10
N ILE A 45 -5.65 2.09 1.28
CA ILE A 45 -5.64 2.38 -0.16
C ILE A 45 -6.26 3.76 -0.35
N LEU A 46 -5.48 4.70 -0.86
CA LEU A 46 -5.95 6.07 -1.12
C LEU A 46 -6.48 6.25 -2.54
N GLN A 47 -5.89 5.55 -3.51
CA GLN A 47 -6.24 5.73 -4.91
C GLN A 47 -5.98 4.47 -5.72
N VAL A 48 -6.93 4.14 -6.61
CA VAL A 48 -6.75 3.14 -7.67
C VAL A 48 -6.48 3.88 -8.98
N ILE A 49 -5.35 3.57 -9.60
CA ILE A 49 -4.90 4.13 -10.88
C ILE A 49 -5.06 3.04 -11.93
N PRO A 50 -6.08 3.13 -12.80
CA PRO A 50 -6.20 2.19 -13.91
C PRO A 50 -4.99 2.33 -14.85
N TYR A 51 -4.54 1.22 -15.42
CA TYR A 51 -3.58 1.32 -16.52
C TYR A 51 -4.31 1.93 -17.72
N LYS A 52 -3.67 2.84 -18.43
CA LYS A 52 -4.19 3.29 -19.72
C LYS A 52 -4.06 2.11 -20.68
N ASP A 53 -5.19 1.74 -21.29
CA ASP A 53 -5.21 0.86 -22.45
C ASP A 53 -4.36 1.44 -23.60
#